data_AF-A0A2J4XZ39-F1
#
_entry.id   AF-A0A2J4XZ39-F1
#
_cell.length_a   1.000
_cell.length_b   1.000
_cell.length_c   1.000
_cell.angle_alpha   90.00
_cell.angle_beta   90.00
_cell.angle_gamma   90.00
#
_symmetry.space_group_name_H-M   'P 1'
#
loop_
_entity.id
_entity.type
_entity.pdbx_description
1 polymer ?
#
loop_
_entity_poly.entity_id
_entity_poly.type
_entity_poly.pdbx_seq_one_letter_code
_entity_poly.pdbx_strand_id
1 'polypeptide(L)' 'MRQKVIRAIQVHAQEQYPRECCGAIAQRGRVERYFPCRNIADAPQEHFVLAPEDYARVEDWGTVTG' A
#
# COMPACT_ATOMS: atom_id res chain seq x y z
N MET A 1 -13.66 0.16 5.69
CA MET A 1 -12.62 -0.62 4.99
C MET A 1 -13.10 -2.06 4.82
N ARG A 2 -13.03 -2.63 3.63
CA ARG A 2 -13.56 -3.99 3.36
C ARG A 2 -12.66 -5.07 3.95
N GLN A 3 -13.25 -6.18 4.41
CA GLN A 3 -12.50 -7.30 5.00
C GLN A 3 -11.43 -7.88 4.07
N LYS A 4 -11.68 -7.87 2.75
CA LYS A 4 -10.69 -8.28 1.74
C LYS A 4 -9.45 -7.39 1.69
N VAL A 5 -9.62 -6.08 1.91
CA VAL A 5 -8.52 -5.11 1.94
C VAL A 5 -7.66 -5.34 3.18
N ILE A 6 -8.29 -5.49 4.35
CA ILE A 6 -7.60 -5.78 5.61
C ILE A 6 -6.75 -7.06 5.49
N ARG A 7 -7.31 -8.13 4.90
CA ARG A 7 -6.57 -9.37 4.69
C ARG A 7 -5.38 -9.19 3.74
N ALA A 8 -5.52 -8.41 2.67
CA ALA A 8 -4.43 -8.12 1.74
C ALA A 8 -3.30 -7.34 2.41
N ILE A 9 -3.64 -6.37 3.28
CA ILE A 9 -2.67 -5.62 4.10
C ILE A 9 -1.91 -6.58 5.03
N GLN A 10 -2.63 -7.47 5.71
CA GLN A 10 -2.01 -8.43 6.63
C GLN A 10 -1.04 -9.39 5.93
N VAL A 11 -1.40 -9.88 4.74
CA VAL A 11 -0.51 -10.72 3.93
C VAL A 11 0.74 -9.95 3.53
N HIS A 12 0.57 -8.72 3.03
CA HIS A 12 1.72 -7.90 2.64
C HIS A 12 2.64 -7.57 3.83
N ALA A 13 2.05 -7.29 5.00
CA ALA A 13 2.83 -7.05 6.21
C ALA A 13 3.67 -8.27 6.63
N GLN A 14 3.14 -9.48 6.47
CA GLN A 14 3.91 -10.71 6.71
C GLN A 14 5.04 -10.90 5.70
N GLU A 15 4.81 -10.57 4.43
CA GLU A 15 5.84 -10.69 3.38
C GLU A 15 6.96 -9.65 3.52
N GLN A 16 6.67 -8.47 4.06
CA GLN A 16 7.68 -7.42 4.25
C GLN A 16 8.50 -7.58 5.52
N TYR A 17 8.06 -8.39 6.48
CA TYR A 17 8.79 -8.57 7.75
C TYR A 17 10.25 -9.04 7.51
N PRO A 18 11.26 -8.40 8.13
CA PRO A 18 11.21 -7.41 9.22
C PRO A 18 11.19 -5.93 8.78
N ARG A 19 11.07 -5.65 7.48
CA ARG A 19 10.93 -4.29 6.95
C ARG A 19 9.51 -3.77 7.19
N GLU A 20 9.39 -2.45 7.26
CA GLU A 20 8.11 -1.79 7.38
C GLU A 20 7.31 -1.93 6.08
N CYS A 21 6.08 -2.41 6.22
CA CYS A 21 5.13 -2.58 5.12
C CYS A 21 4.44 -1.25 4.80
N CYS A 22 4.52 -0.81 3.55
CA CYS A 22 3.77 0.35 3.05
C CYS A 22 2.85 -0.03 1.88
N GLY A 23 1.75 0.68 1.73
CA GLY A 23 0.81 0.49 0.63
C GLY A 23 -0.22 1.60 0.59
N ALA A 24 -1.00 1.64 -0.47
CA ALA A 24 -2.07 2.60 -0.65
C ALA A 24 -3.39 1.89 -0.97
N ILE A 25 -4.50 2.49 -0.56
CA ILE A 25 -5.85 2.08 -0.86
C ILE A 25 -6.43 3.08 -1.82
N ALA A 26 -6.90 2.60 -2.97
CA ALA A 26 -7.66 3.43 -3.90
C ALA A 26 -9.08 2.94 -4.07
N GLN A 27 -9.94 3.89 -4.41
CA GLN A 27 -11.32 3.68 -4.74
C GLN A 27 -11.59 4.11 -6.19
N ARG A 28 -12.20 3.21 -6.96
CA ARG A 28 -12.75 3.51 -8.29
C ARG A 28 -14.23 3.16 -8.31
N GLY A 29 -15.08 4.19 -8.25
CA GLY A 29 -16.53 4.02 -8.09
C GLY A 29 -16.87 3.29 -6.79
N ARG A 30 -17.51 2.12 -6.88
CA ARG A 30 -17.86 1.29 -5.71
C ARG A 30 -16.76 0.27 -5.36
N VAL A 31 -15.61 0.26 -6.04
CA VAL A 31 -14.55 -0.72 -5.82
C VAL A 31 -13.41 -0.09 -5.03
N GLU A 32 -13.21 -0.55 -3.80
CA GLU A 32 -12.03 -0.28 -2.97
C GLU A 32 -11.01 -1.40 -3.16
N ARG A 33 -9.74 -1.06 -3.39
CA ARG A 33 -8.64 -2.02 -3.60
C ARG A 33 -7.38 -1.54 -2.89
N TYR A 34 -6.68 -2.49 -2.26
CA TYR A 34 -5.35 -2.30 -1.70
C TYR A 34 -4.27 -2.55 -2.74
N PHE A 35 -3.23 -1.73 -2.71
CA PHE A 35 -2.05 -1.80 -3.54
C PHE A 35 -0.80 -1.90 -2.65
N PRO A 36 -0.10 -3.04 -2.65
CA PRO A 36 1.21 -3.12 -2.01
C PRO A 36 2.17 -2.16 -2.72
N CYS A 37 2.93 -1.40 -1.95
CA CYS A 37 3.90 -0.44 -2.48
C CYS A 37 5.27 -0.71 -1.87
N ARG A 38 6.32 -0.27 -2.58
CA ARG A 38 7.70 -0.46 -2.12
C ARG A 38 8.08 0.64 -1.12
N ASN A 39 8.68 0.21 -0.02
CA ASN A 39 9.34 1.11 0.92
C ASN A 39 10.75 1.40 0.39
N ILE A 40 11.02 2.66 0.03
CA ILE A 40 12.31 3.15 -0.47
C ILE A 40 13.06 4.00 0.57
N ALA A 41 12.69 3.89 1.85
CA ALA A 41 13.40 4.54 2.94
C ALA A 41 14.84 4.02 3.07
N ASP A 42 15.75 4.91 3.49
CA ASP A 42 17.14 4.56 3.82
C ASP A 42 17.21 3.65 5.06
N ALA A 43 16.31 3.85 6.03
CA ALA A 43 16.12 2.99 7.19
C ALA A 43 14.72 2.33 7.18
N PRO A 44 14.51 1.29 6.35
CA PRO A 44 13.19 0.71 6.08
C PRO A 44 12.60 -0.09 7.26
N GLN A 45 13.29 -0.15 8.39
CA GLN A 45 12.80 -0.77 9.63
C GLN A 45 12.22 0.26 10.62
N GLU A 46 12.51 1.55 10.43
CA GLU A 46 12.10 2.63 11.35
C GLU A 46 11.04 3.55 10.74
N HIS A 47 11.05 3.69 9.42
CA HIS A 47 10.09 4.50 8.68
C HIS A 47 9.90 3.98 7.25
N PHE A 48 8.87 4.51 6.59
CA PHE A 48 8.60 4.24 5.19
C PHE A 48 8.67 5.51 4.35
N VAL A 49 9.23 5.35 3.16
CA VAL A 49 9.09 6.30 2.07
C VAL A 49 8.38 5.54 0.96
N LEU A 50 7.18 5.99 0.62
CA LEU A 50 6.41 5.36 -0.45
C LEU A 50 7.07 5.65 -1.79
N ALA A 51 7.36 4.61 -2.57
CA ALA A 51 7.88 4.81 -3.92
C ALA A 51 6.90 5.67 -4.77
N PRO A 52 7.35 6.79 -5.35
CA PRO A 52 6.47 7.70 -6.09
C PRO A 52 5.83 7.02 -7.32
N GLU A 53 6.54 6.07 -7.94
CA GLU A 53 6.01 5.26 -9.04
C GLU A 53 4.83 4.38 -8.61
N ASP A 54 4.90 3.81 -7.39
CA ASP A 54 3.81 2.99 -6.87
C ASP A 54 2.59 3.87 -6.56
N TYR A 55 2.80 5.06 -5.97
CA TYR A 55 1.73 6.03 -5.73
C TYR A 55 1.07 6.49 -7.03
N ALA A 56 1.86 6.88 -8.03
CA ALA A 56 1.36 7.28 -9.35
C ALA A 56 0.54 6.18 -10.02
N ARG A 57 0.96 4.90 -9.89
CA ARG A 57 0.18 3.76 -10.39
C ARG A 57 -1.15 3.59 -9.66
N VAL A 58 -1.20 3.87 -8.36
CA VAL A 58 -2.44 3.82 -7.59
C VAL A 58 -3.39 4.94 -8.01
N GLU A 59 -2.86 6.16 -8.17
CA GLU A 59 -3.62 7.31 -8.66
C GLU A 59 -4.16 7.12 -10.08
N ASP A 60 -3.37 6.54 -10.99
CA ASP A 60 -3.81 6.20 -12.35
C ASP A 60 -4.97 5.18 -12.33
N TRP A 61 -4.94 4.26 -11.37
CA TRP A 61 -6.01 3.28 -11.22
C TRP A 61 -7.31 3.90 -10.69
N GLY A 62 -7.23 4.81 -9.71
CA GLY A 62 -8.37 5.44 -9.08
C GLY A 62 -8.00 6.45 -7.99
N THR A 63 -9.00 6.93 -7.25
CA THR A 63 -8.77 7.94 -6.20
C THR A 63 -8.14 7.30 -4.98
N VAL A 64 -6.93 7.73 -4.59
CA VAL A 64 -6.29 7.30 -3.35
C VAL A 64 -7.10 7.81 -2.15
N THR A 65 -7.45 6.91 -1.23
CA THR A 65 -8.27 7.20 -0.04
C THR A 65 -7.56 6.86 1.27
N GLY A 66 -6.44 6.16 1.22
CA GLY A 66 -5.63 5.79 2.38
C GLY A 66 -4.52 4.83 2.04
#